data_AF-A0A2V5X4S2-F1
#
_entry.id   AF-A0A2V5X4S2-F1
#
_cell.length_a   1.000
_cell.length_b   1.000
_cell.length_c   1.000
_cell.angle_alpha   90.00
_cell.angle_beta   90.00
_cell.angle_gamma   90.00
#
_symmetry.space_group_name_H-M   'P 1'
#
loop_
_entity.id
_entity.type
_entity.pdbx_description
1 polymer ?
#
loop_
_entity_poly.entity_id
_entity_poly.type
_entity_poly.pdbx_seq_one_letter_code
_entity_poly.pdbx_strand_id
1 'polypeptide(L)'
;MDAGAELLAEKRGLRLDRVVLLGRTFEEYRRYFLLKPEELIARDVLDVAGGVSSFCAEANACGIRVISFDPIYSLSAEGIAARSEPDLEAVYRAIGNVPIYRWSYYKTPERMREFRQCAYSAFVSDYKIPLNVTWPGSCRVCPFLTVRLI
;
A
#
# COMPACT_ATOMS: atom_id res chain seq x y z
N MET A 1 23.34 31.55 4.50
CA MET A 1 22.38 31.75 3.40
C MET A 1 21.83 30.38 3.04
N ASP A 2 20.52 30.27 3.11
CA ASP A 2 19.75 29.04 3.26
C ASP A 2 19.42 28.41 1.90
N ALA A 3 20.40 27.69 1.33
CA ALA A 3 20.20 26.92 0.09
C ALA A 3 19.23 25.74 0.26
N GLY A 4 18.88 25.38 1.51
CA GLY A 4 17.95 24.29 1.82
C GLY A 4 16.48 24.71 1.71
N ALA A 5 16.15 25.94 2.11
CA ALA A 5 14.78 26.46 2.00
C ALA A 5 14.38 26.80 0.55
N GLU A 6 15.33 27.23 -0.29
CA GLU A 6 15.05 27.61 -1.68
C GLU A 6 14.72 26.38 -2.55
N LEU A 7 15.35 25.23 -2.31
CA LEU A 7 15.03 23.96 -3.01
C LEU A 7 13.65 23.38 -2.60
N LEU A 8 13.12 23.81 -1.44
CA LEU A 8 11.80 23.42 -0.95
C LEU A 8 10.68 24.27 -1.54
N ALA A 9 10.95 25.40 -2.18
CA ALA A 9 9.94 26.27 -2.78
C ALA A 9 9.30 25.68 -4.06
N GLU A 10 9.89 24.63 -4.65
CA GLU A 10 9.52 24.17 -6.00
C GLU A 10 8.75 22.84 -6.07
N LYS A 11 8.55 22.14 -4.93
CA LYS A 11 7.80 20.87 -4.94
C LYS A 11 6.30 21.11 -5.12
N ARG A 12 5.84 20.92 -6.37
CA ARG A 12 4.43 20.96 -6.82
C ARG A 12 3.60 19.72 -6.43
N GLY A 13 4.21 18.75 -5.74
CA GLY A 13 3.58 17.50 -5.31
C GLY A 13 3.00 17.56 -3.89
N LEU A 14 2.35 16.46 -3.50
CA LEU A 14 1.86 16.28 -2.13
C LEU A 14 3.03 16.34 -1.14
N ARG A 15 2.89 17.14 -0.07
CA ARG A 15 3.87 17.21 1.02
C ARG A 15 3.31 16.52 2.25
N LEU A 16 4.10 15.61 2.79
CA LEU A 16 3.80 14.87 4.01
C LEU A 16 5.01 15.01 4.94
N ASP A 17 4.74 15.25 6.21
CA ASP A 17 5.74 15.41 7.28
C ASP A 17 6.21 14.06 7.86
N ARG A 18 5.49 12.99 7.54
CA ARG A 18 5.77 11.62 7.95
C ARG A 18 5.41 10.61 6.87
N VAL A 19 5.86 9.37 7.03
CA VAL A 19 5.33 8.23 6.28
C VAL A 19 3.85 8.08 6.63
N VAL A 20 2.98 7.92 5.64
CA VAL A 20 1.54 7.72 5.83
C VAL A 20 1.16 6.29 5.47
N LEU A 21 0.14 5.73 6.13
CA LEU A 21 -0.35 4.38 5.82
C LEU A 21 -1.32 4.39 4.62
N LEU A 22 -0.69 4.62 3.47
CA LEU A 22 -1.08 4.62 2.06
C LEU A 22 -1.50 3.33 1.34
N GLY A 23 -2.57 2.61 1.69
CA GLY A 23 -2.90 1.33 0.99
C GLY A 23 -3.24 1.44 -0.52
N ARG A 24 -3.05 0.35 -1.26
CA ARG A 24 -3.52 0.15 -2.65
C ARG A 24 -4.29 -1.16 -2.76
N THR A 25 -5.29 -1.24 -3.62
CA THR A 25 -6.04 -2.48 -3.86
C THR A 25 -5.38 -3.39 -4.89
N PHE A 26 -5.76 -4.67 -4.93
CA PHE A 26 -5.27 -5.60 -5.96
C PHE A 26 -5.60 -5.10 -7.37
N GLU A 27 -6.79 -4.54 -7.56
CA GLU A 27 -7.16 -3.94 -8.85
C GLU A 27 -6.25 -2.77 -9.26
N GLU A 28 -5.78 -1.96 -8.29
CA GLU A 28 -4.78 -0.92 -8.59
C GLU A 28 -3.44 -1.53 -8.98
N TYR A 29 -2.99 -2.59 -8.29
CA TYR A 29 -1.75 -3.30 -8.64
C TYR A 29 -1.82 -3.94 -10.03
N ARG A 30 -2.96 -4.55 -10.39
CA ARG A 30 -3.20 -5.09 -11.74
C ARG A 30 -3.01 -4.03 -12.82
N ARG A 31 -3.44 -2.80 -12.55
CA ARG A 31 -3.28 -1.68 -13.48
C ARG A 31 -1.86 -1.13 -13.51
N TYR A 32 -1.22 -1.00 -12.35
CA TYR A 32 0.11 -0.40 -12.25
C TYR A 32 1.20 -1.31 -12.82
N PHE A 33 1.11 -2.60 -12.56
CA PHE A 33 2.14 -3.58 -12.91
C PHE A 33 1.72 -4.53 -14.03
N LEU A 34 0.57 -4.26 -14.68
CA LEU A 34 -0.04 -5.12 -15.69
C LEU A 34 -0.17 -6.57 -15.20
N LEU A 35 -0.54 -6.74 -13.91
CA LEU A 35 -0.70 -8.07 -13.34
C LEU A 35 -1.93 -8.75 -13.88
N LYS A 36 -1.69 -9.97 -14.28
CA LYS A 36 -2.65 -10.93 -14.80
C LYS A 36 -2.83 -12.00 -13.73
N PRO A 37 -3.98 -12.04 -13.04
CA PRO A 37 -4.19 -13.01 -11.96
C PRO A 37 -3.90 -14.44 -12.38
N GLU A 38 -4.24 -14.81 -13.62
CA GLU A 38 -3.96 -16.14 -14.17
C GLU A 38 -2.46 -16.46 -14.28
N GLU A 39 -1.61 -15.47 -14.56
CA GLU A 39 -0.16 -15.65 -14.58
C GLU A 39 0.45 -15.83 -13.18
N LEU A 40 -0.27 -15.43 -12.13
CA LEU A 40 0.17 -15.56 -10.73
C LEU A 40 -0.30 -16.86 -10.08
N ILE A 41 -1.34 -17.51 -10.64
CA ILE A 41 -1.80 -18.83 -10.17
C ILE A 41 -0.62 -19.81 -10.24
N ALA A 42 -0.47 -20.60 -9.17
CA ALA A 42 0.62 -21.54 -8.95
C ALA A 42 2.02 -20.94 -8.69
N ARG A 43 2.19 -19.60 -8.68
CA ARG A 43 3.45 -18.95 -8.28
C ARG A 43 3.44 -18.56 -6.80
N ASP A 44 4.64 -18.42 -6.24
CA ASP A 44 4.85 -17.76 -4.96
C ASP A 44 5.19 -16.28 -5.23
N VAL A 45 4.43 -15.37 -4.63
CA VAL A 45 4.59 -13.93 -4.81
C VAL A 45 5.00 -13.29 -3.49
N LEU A 46 6.03 -12.45 -3.54
CA LEU A 46 6.44 -11.62 -2.41
C LEU A 46 6.15 -10.16 -2.73
N ASP A 47 5.28 -9.56 -1.93
CA ASP A 47 4.91 -8.14 -1.97
C ASP A 47 5.77 -7.39 -0.95
N VAL A 48 6.70 -6.55 -1.43
CA VAL A 48 7.69 -5.85 -0.58
C VAL A 48 7.31 -4.38 -0.46
N ALA A 49 7.34 -3.85 0.76
CA ALA A 49 6.81 -2.53 1.09
C ALA A 49 5.31 -2.41 0.80
N GLY A 50 4.57 -3.49 1.06
CA GLY A 50 3.12 -3.56 0.82
C GLY A 50 2.30 -2.61 1.68
N GLY A 51 2.85 -2.12 2.80
CA GLY A 51 2.15 -1.23 3.73
C GLY A 51 0.78 -1.79 4.10
N VAL A 52 -0.27 -0.97 3.99
CA VAL A 52 -1.66 -1.39 4.21
C VAL A 52 -2.41 -1.69 2.89
N SER A 53 -1.70 -2.19 1.89
CA SER A 53 -2.32 -2.70 0.66
C SER A 53 -3.19 -3.92 0.95
N SER A 54 -4.33 -4.02 0.27
CA SER A 54 -5.15 -5.22 0.28
C SER A 54 -4.74 -6.25 -0.76
N PHE A 55 -3.66 -6.03 -1.51
CA PHE A 55 -3.23 -6.95 -2.57
C PHE A 55 -3.06 -8.38 -2.07
N CYS A 56 -2.29 -8.59 -0.99
CA CYS A 56 -2.08 -9.92 -0.43
C CYS A 56 -3.38 -10.58 0.01
N ALA A 57 -4.22 -9.86 0.75
CA ALA A 57 -5.53 -10.34 1.21
C ALA A 57 -6.43 -10.75 0.02
N GLU A 58 -6.60 -9.86 -0.95
CA GLU A 58 -7.45 -10.10 -2.13
C GLU A 58 -6.89 -11.21 -3.03
N ALA A 59 -5.58 -11.27 -3.22
CA ALA A 59 -4.92 -12.28 -4.05
C ALA A 59 -4.98 -13.68 -3.41
N ASN A 60 -4.74 -13.78 -2.10
CA ASN A 60 -4.88 -15.03 -1.34
C ASN A 60 -6.33 -15.54 -1.38
N ALA A 61 -7.33 -14.64 -1.25
CA ALA A 61 -8.74 -14.99 -1.41
C ALA A 61 -9.06 -15.51 -2.83
N CYS A 62 -8.26 -15.13 -3.83
CA CYS A 62 -8.35 -15.61 -5.21
C CYS A 62 -7.48 -16.86 -5.49
N GLY A 63 -6.87 -17.47 -4.47
CA GLY A 63 -6.04 -18.68 -4.61
C GLY A 63 -4.61 -18.43 -5.13
N ILE A 64 -4.15 -17.19 -5.17
CA ILE A 64 -2.77 -16.82 -5.49
C ILE A 64 -1.97 -16.79 -4.20
N ARG A 65 -0.81 -17.46 -4.14
CA ARG A 65 0.01 -17.48 -2.92
C ARG A 65 0.84 -16.21 -2.82
N VAL A 66 0.39 -15.27 -1.99
CA VAL A 66 1.08 -13.99 -1.74
C VAL A 66 1.49 -13.89 -0.28
N ILE A 67 2.70 -13.40 -0.04
CA ILE A 67 3.22 -12.99 1.26
C ILE A 67 3.61 -11.52 1.16
N SER A 68 3.18 -10.70 2.12
CA SER A 68 3.60 -9.29 2.19
C SER A 68 4.68 -9.09 3.26
N PHE A 69 5.57 -8.15 2.99
CA PHE A 69 6.63 -7.71 3.88
C PHE A 69 6.64 -6.18 3.98
N ASP A 70 6.57 -5.65 5.19
CA ASP A 70 6.71 -4.22 5.46
C ASP A 70 7.18 -4.00 6.91
N PRO A 71 8.05 -3.01 7.18
CA PRO A 71 8.42 -2.65 8.54
C PRO A 71 7.23 -2.37 9.48
N ILE A 72 6.10 -1.88 8.98
CA ILE A 72 4.94 -1.59 9.83
C ILE A 72 4.28 -2.84 10.42
N TYR A 73 4.59 -4.04 9.92
CA TYR A 73 4.04 -5.30 10.43
C TYR A 73 4.64 -5.73 11.78
N SER A 74 5.54 -4.94 12.36
CA SER A 74 5.86 -5.08 13.79
C SER A 74 4.76 -4.51 14.70
N LEU A 75 3.79 -3.77 14.15
CA LEU A 75 2.66 -3.19 14.87
C LEU A 75 1.47 -4.16 14.91
N SER A 76 0.60 -4.00 15.91
CA SER A 76 -0.68 -4.72 15.97
C SER A 76 -1.64 -4.24 14.89
N ALA A 77 -2.61 -5.07 14.54
CA ALA A 77 -3.68 -4.70 13.61
C ALA A 77 -4.44 -3.45 14.08
N GLU A 78 -4.70 -3.34 15.37
CA GLU A 78 -5.35 -2.18 16.00
C GLU A 78 -4.48 -0.93 15.88
N GLY A 79 -3.16 -1.06 16.10
CA GLY A 79 -2.22 0.06 15.97
C GLY A 79 -2.10 0.56 14.53
N ILE A 80 -2.09 -0.35 13.56
CA ILE A 80 -2.12 -0.01 12.13
C ILE A 80 -3.46 0.68 11.79
N ALA A 81 -4.59 0.09 12.17
CA ALA A 81 -5.92 0.64 11.89
C ALA A 81 -6.12 2.04 12.48
N ALA A 82 -5.68 2.27 13.72
CA ALA A 82 -5.77 3.56 14.40
C ALA A 82 -4.96 4.66 13.70
N ARG A 83 -3.92 4.30 12.95
CA ARG A 83 -3.11 5.24 12.16
C ARG A 83 -3.63 5.42 10.74
N SER A 84 -4.19 4.39 10.11
CA SER A 84 -4.62 4.42 8.71
C SER A 84 -5.67 5.49 8.40
N GLU A 85 -6.74 5.62 9.22
CA GLU A 85 -7.80 6.59 8.93
C GLU A 85 -7.33 8.05 9.07
N PRO A 86 -6.63 8.45 10.15
CA PRO A 86 -6.07 9.81 10.24
C PRO A 86 -5.08 10.14 9.11
N ASP A 87 -4.25 9.17 8.71
CA ASP A 87 -3.31 9.34 7.60
C ASP A 87 -4.05 9.50 6.26
N LEU A 88 -5.10 8.71 6.02
CA LEU A 88 -5.97 8.85 4.84
C LEU A 88 -6.63 10.22 4.81
N GLU A 89 -7.22 10.66 5.92
CA GLU A 89 -7.90 11.94 6.02
C GLU A 89 -6.95 13.12 5.75
N ALA A 90 -5.72 13.06 6.28
CA ALA A 90 -4.69 14.07 6.02
C ALA A 90 -4.34 14.15 4.52
N VAL A 91 -4.15 13.00 3.87
CA VAL A 91 -3.88 12.96 2.42
C VAL A 91 -5.09 13.46 1.62
N TYR A 92 -6.29 13.03 1.97
CA TYR A 92 -7.53 13.41 1.29
C TYR A 92 -7.75 14.92 1.27
N ARG A 93 -7.51 15.61 2.40
CA ARG A 93 -7.62 17.08 2.48
C ARG A 93 -6.61 17.83 1.63
N ALA A 94 -5.43 17.24 1.40
CA ALA A 94 -4.35 17.90 0.69
C ALA A 94 -4.32 17.57 -0.81
N ILE A 95 -4.71 16.35 -1.19
CA ILE A 95 -4.48 15.81 -2.55
C ILE A 95 -5.25 16.56 -3.64
N GLY A 96 -6.44 17.07 -3.34
CA GLY A 96 -7.26 17.85 -4.27
C GLY A 96 -6.57 19.13 -4.75
N ASN A 97 -5.68 19.68 -3.91
CA ASN A 97 -4.94 20.91 -4.20
C ASN A 97 -3.61 20.66 -4.93
N VAL A 98 -3.27 19.40 -5.25
CA VAL A 98 -2.02 19.06 -5.92
C VAL A 98 -2.17 19.24 -7.43
N PRO A 99 -1.56 20.27 -8.05
CA PRO A 99 -1.84 20.63 -9.45
C PRO A 99 -1.35 19.59 -10.46
N ILE A 100 -0.40 18.74 -10.08
CA ILE A 100 0.17 17.69 -10.94
C ILE A 100 -0.57 16.35 -10.81
N TYR A 101 -1.57 16.25 -9.94
CA TYR A 101 -2.28 15.00 -9.72
C TYR A 101 -3.17 14.67 -10.92
N ARG A 102 -3.02 13.47 -11.48
CA ARG A 102 -3.80 13.01 -12.63
C ARG A 102 -5.04 12.23 -12.19
N TRP A 103 -6.20 12.88 -12.25
CA TRP A 103 -7.50 12.29 -11.90
C TRP A 103 -8.08 11.31 -12.94
N SER A 104 -7.37 11.00 -14.03
CA SER A 104 -7.90 10.15 -15.11
C SER A 104 -8.43 8.78 -14.65
N TYR A 105 -7.86 8.22 -13.58
CA TYR A 105 -8.27 6.92 -13.03
C TYR A 105 -9.34 7.07 -11.94
N TYR A 106 -9.03 7.74 -10.82
CA TYR A 106 -9.98 7.89 -9.70
C TYR A 106 -11.14 8.84 -10.01
N LYS A 107 -11.00 9.75 -10.98
CA LYS A 107 -11.96 10.81 -11.33
C LYS A 107 -12.09 11.91 -10.27
N THR A 108 -12.21 11.57 -8.99
CA THR A 108 -12.35 12.53 -7.89
C THR A 108 -11.53 12.15 -6.65
N PRO A 109 -11.22 13.11 -5.76
CA PRO A 109 -10.59 12.83 -4.46
C PRO A 109 -11.38 11.85 -3.60
N GLU A 110 -12.71 11.93 -3.61
CA GLU A 110 -13.62 11.07 -2.83
C GLU A 110 -13.49 9.63 -3.30
N ARG A 111 -13.48 9.43 -4.63
CA ARG A 111 -13.28 8.09 -5.19
C ARG A 111 -11.90 7.54 -4.87
N MET A 112 -10.86 8.38 -4.83
CA MET A 112 -9.53 7.95 -4.36
C MET A 112 -9.57 7.53 -2.89
N ARG A 113 -10.26 8.30 -2.04
CA ARG A 113 -10.47 8.00 -0.61
C ARG A 113 -11.13 6.64 -0.42
N GLU A 114 -12.18 6.33 -1.19
CA GLU A 114 -12.84 5.02 -1.18
C GLU A 114 -11.86 3.88 -1.46
N PHE A 115 -10.99 4.00 -2.46
CA PHE A 115 -9.98 2.97 -2.75
C PHE A 115 -9.00 2.76 -1.60
N ARG A 116 -8.53 3.84 -0.95
CA ARG A 116 -7.64 3.73 0.22
C ARG A 116 -8.34 3.09 1.40
N GLN A 117 -9.57 3.51 1.66
CA GLN A 117 -10.43 2.96 2.71
C GLN A 117 -10.63 1.46 2.51
N CYS A 118 -11.03 1.04 1.31
CA CYS A 118 -11.19 -0.37 0.98
C CYS A 118 -9.89 -1.13 1.18
N ALA A 119 -8.76 -0.59 0.72
CA ALA A 119 -7.46 -1.25 0.84
C ALA A 119 -7.05 -1.49 2.29
N TYR A 120 -7.02 -0.45 3.13
CA TYR A 120 -6.55 -0.63 4.49
C TYR A 120 -7.56 -1.42 5.35
N SER A 121 -8.87 -1.32 5.09
CA SER A 121 -9.89 -2.11 5.80
C SER A 121 -9.77 -3.60 5.51
N ALA A 122 -9.59 -3.96 4.24
CA ALA A 122 -9.39 -5.37 3.85
C ALA A 122 -8.06 -5.89 4.39
N PHE A 123 -6.98 -5.09 4.32
CA PHE A 123 -5.70 -5.42 4.95
C PHE A 123 -5.87 -5.69 6.45
N VAL A 124 -6.46 -4.77 7.22
CA VAL A 124 -6.62 -4.92 8.68
C VAL A 124 -7.44 -6.15 9.03
N SER A 125 -8.46 -6.47 8.24
CA SER A 125 -9.30 -7.65 8.47
C SER A 125 -8.51 -8.94 8.26
N ASP A 126 -7.71 -9.00 7.19
CA ASP A 126 -6.85 -10.14 6.87
C ASP A 126 -5.69 -10.30 7.84
N TYR A 127 -5.04 -9.19 8.21
CA TYR A 127 -3.88 -9.13 9.09
C TYR A 127 -4.18 -9.60 10.52
N LYS A 128 -5.45 -9.61 10.94
CA LYS A 128 -5.88 -10.20 12.21
C LYS A 128 -5.86 -11.73 12.21
N ILE A 129 -5.74 -12.36 11.05
CA ILE A 129 -5.76 -13.81 10.89
C ILE A 129 -4.32 -14.33 11.06
N PRO A 130 -4.01 -15.11 12.11
CA PRO A 130 -2.64 -15.53 12.43
C PRO A 130 -1.94 -16.40 11.37
N LEU A 131 -2.68 -16.88 10.37
CA LEU A 131 -2.22 -17.85 9.36
C LEU A 131 -1.97 -17.23 7.97
N ASN A 132 -2.35 -15.97 7.73
CA ASN A 132 -2.00 -15.26 6.49
C ASN A 132 -0.66 -14.54 6.70
N VAL A 133 0.37 -15.17 6.15
CA VAL A 133 1.78 -14.92 6.41
C VAL A 133 2.17 -13.47 6.14
N THR A 134 2.28 -12.70 7.22
CA THR A 134 2.91 -11.38 7.26
C THR A 134 4.07 -11.47 8.25
N TRP A 135 5.29 -11.24 7.76
CA TRP A 135 6.50 -11.44 8.54
C TRP A 135 7.01 -10.11 9.09
N PRO A 136 7.17 -9.96 10.44
CA PRO A 136 7.80 -8.78 11.01
C PRO A 136 9.31 -8.77 10.68
N GLY A 137 9.82 -7.59 10.30
CA GLY A 137 11.12 -7.40 9.67
C GLY A 137 12.35 -7.90 10.44
N SER A 138 12.96 -8.97 9.94
CA SER A 138 14.40 -9.08 9.60
C SER A 138 14.55 -10.35 8.75
N CYS A 139 14.56 -10.23 7.42
CA CYS A 139 14.66 -11.36 6.51
C CYS A 139 16.15 -11.69 6.28
N ARG A 140 16.73 -12.65 7.01
CA ARG A 140 18.11 -13.12 6.73
C ARG A 140 18.17 -14.17 5.61
N VAL A 141 17.07 -14.88 5.34
CA VAL A 141 16.95 -15.82 4.22
C VAL A 141 15.48 -15.90 3.83
N CYS A 142 15.13 -15.47 2.61
CA CYS A 142 13.82 -15.73 2.03
C CYS A 142 13.93 -17.07 1.27
N PRO A 143 13.22 -18.15 1.65
CA PRO A 143 13.47 -19.48 1.10
C PRO A 143 12.88 -19.73 -0.30
N PHE A 144 12.34 -18.70 -0.98
CA PHE A 144 11.62 -18.88 -2.24
C PHE A 144 12.47 -18.46 -3.45
N LEU A 145 12.77 -19.43 -4.33
CA LEU A 145 13.68 -19.30 -5.48
C LEU A 145 13.04 -18.64 -6.72
N THR A 146 11.84 -18.05 -6.62
CA THR A 146 11.21 -17.35 -7.75
C THR A 146 10.35 -16.20 -7.27
N VAL A 147 10.97 -15.25 -6.58
CA VAL A 147 10.31 -13.99 -6.20
C VAL A 147 10.16 -13.11 -7.44
N ARG A 148 8.93 -12.80 -7.83
CA ARG A 148 8.65 -11.62 -8.66
C ARG A 148 8.38 -10.46 -7.70
N LEU A 149 9.34 -9.56 -7.55
CA LEU A 149 9.09 -8.27 -6.92
C LEU A 149 8.09 -7.51 -7.79
N ILE A 150 7.07 -6.97 -7.15
CA ILE A 150 6.16 -5.97 -7.69
C ILE A 150 6.32 -4.69 -6.88
#